data_AF-A0A9X0XDJ7-F1
#
_entry.id   AF-A0A9X0XDJ7-F1
#
_cell.length_a   1.000
_cell.length_b   1.000
_cell.length_c   1.000
_cell.angle_alpha   90.00
_cell.angle_beta   90.00
_cell.angle_gamma   90.00
#
_symmetry.space_group_name_H-M   'P 1'
#
loop_
_entity.id
_entity.type
_entity.pdbx_description
1 polymer ?
#
loop_
_entity_poly.entity_id
_entity_poly.type
_entity_poly.pdbx_seq_one_letter_code
_entity_poly.pdbx_strand_id
1 'polypeptide(L)'
;MTQNYGSKRIVVGAHYGLRDWLSQRVTATLMALFTVVLLAQVILGGPLGYDRWASIFAAQWMKVLTFVVIVAMLWHAWVGVRDIWMDYVKPVAIRLSLQVFTIVWLTACAGWAIQVLWRL
;
A
#
# COMPACT_ATOMS: atom_id res chain seq x y z
N MET A 1 -0.37 -28.18 -30.86
CA MET A 1 -1.68 -27.67 -30.37
C MET A 1 -1.71 -27.80 -28.86
N THR A 2 -1.92 -26.71 -28.12
CA THR A 2 -2.04 -26.75 -26.66
C THR A 2 -3.31 -27.51 -26.25
N GLN A 3 -3.15 -28.49 -25.37
CA GLN A 3 -4.24 -29.34 -24.91
C GLN A 3 -5.14 -28.53 -23.96
N ASN A 4 -6.31 -28.08 -24.45
CA ASN A 4 -7.22 -27.18 -23.71
C ASN A 4 -8.34 -27.90 -22.95
N TYR A 5 -8.16 -29.19 -22.66
CA TYR A 5 -9.11 -30.04 -21.94
C TYR A 5 -8.42 -30.79 -20.79
N GLY A 6 -9.19 -31.20 -19.77
CA GLY A 6 -8.67 -31.85 -18.56
C GLY A 6 -8.10 -30.87 -17.53
N SER A 7 -7.40 -31.39 -16.51
CA SER A 7 -6.79 -30.60 -15.42
C SER A 7 -5.75 -29.56 -15.88
N LYS A 8 -5.34 -29.64 -17.15
CA LYS A 8 -4.41 -28.70 -17.81
C LYS A 8 -5.11 -27.53 -18.50
N ARG A 9 -6.46 -27.46 -18.46
CA ARG A 9 -7.21 -26.34 -19.02
C ARG A 9 -6.90 -25.06 -18.26
N ILE A 10 -6.45 -24.03 -18.98
CA ILE A 10 -6.35 -22.67 -18.42
C ILE A 10 -7.77 -22.10 -18.39
N VAL A 11 -8.41 -22.14 -17.21
CA VAL A 11 -9.69 -21.48 -16.97
C VAL A 11 -9.41 -20.00 -16.74
N VAL A 12 -9.37 -19.19 -17.81
CA VAL A 12 -9.34 -17.73 -17.66
C VAL A 12 -10.74 -17.23 -17.33
N GLY A 13 -10.96 -16.85 -16.08
CA GLY A 13 -12.08 -15.98 -15.72
C GLY A 13 -11.74 -14.55 -16.13
N ALA A 14 -12.58 -13.91 -16.94
CA ALA A 14 -12.40 -12.54 -17.43
C ALA A 14 -12.39 -11.43 -16.33
N HIS A 15 -12.29 -11.82 -15.05
CA HIS A 15 -12.33 -10.94 -13.89
C HIS A 15 -11.15 -11.14 -12.91
N TYR A 16 -10.23 -12.07 -13.18
CA TYR A 16 -9.02 -12.20 -12.36
C TYR A 16 -8.09 -11.02 -12.67
N GLY A 17 -7.82 -10.19 -11.65
CA GLY A 17 -6.90 -9.05 -11.75
C GLY A 17 -7.56 -7.67 -11.81
N LEU A 18 -8.84 -7.54 -12.17
CA LEU A 18 -9.51 -6.22 -12.23
C LEU A 18 -9.54 -5.54 -10.85
N ARG A 19 -9.81 -6.31 -9.78
CA ARG A 19 -9.84 -5.80 -8.40
C ARG A 19 -8.48 -5.26 -7.97
N ASP A 20 -7.43 -6.05 -8.20
CA ASP A 20 -6.06 -5.69 -7.81
C ASP A 20 -5.55 -4.50 -8.63
N TRP A 21 -5.83 -4.50 -9.94
CA TRP A 21 -5.53 -3.38 -10.83
C TRP A 21 -6.23 -2.09 -10.41
N LEU A 22 -7.53 -2.14 -10.12
CA LEU A 22 -8.28 -0.96 -9.67
C LEU A 22 -7.75 -0.46 -8.32
N SER A 23 -7.48 -1.39 -7.40
CA SER A 23 -6.95 -1.05 -6.08
C SER A 23 -5.60 -0.32 -6.17
N GLN A 24 -4.70 -0.77 -7.05
CA GLN A 24 -3.42 -0.10 -7.33
C GLN A 24 -3.61 1.35 -7.79
N ARG A 25 -4.57 1.60 -8.70
CA ARG A 25 -4.82 2.95 -9.25
C ARG A 25 -5.42 3.89 -8.21
N VAL A 26 -6.46 3.43 -7.52
CA VAL A 26 -7.13 4.24 -6.49
C VAL A 26 -6.16 4.58 -5.35
N THR A 27 -5.41 3.59 -4.85
CA THR A 27 -4.43 3.82 -3.78
C THR A 27 -3.29 4.74 -4.23
N ALA A 28 -2.79 4.60 -5.46
CA ALA A 28 -1.78 5.51 -6.02
C ALA A 28 -2.27 6.95 -6.11
N THR A 29 -3.50 7.17 -6.58
CA THR A 29 -4.10 8.52 -6.65
C THR A 29 -4.25 9.13 -5.26
N LEU A 30 -4.72 8.35 -4.27
CA LEU A 30 -4.85 8.82 -2.89
C LEU A 30 -3.48 9.23 -2.30
N MET A 31 -2.45 8.41 -2.48
CA MET A 31 -1.09 8.74 -2.03
C MET A 31 -0.55 10.00 -2.72
N ALA A 32 -0.74 10.13 -4.04
CA ALA A 32 -0.29 11.30 -4.78
C ALA A 32 -0.97 12.60 -4.31
N LEU A 33 -2.29 12.58 -4.08
CA LEU A 33 -3.03 13.74 -3.56
C LEU A 33 -2.55 14.11 -2.16
N PHE A 34 -2.34 13.13 -1.28
CA PHE A 34 -1.80 13.37 0.06
C PHE A 34 -0.41 14.00 0.00
N THR A 35 0.48 13.49 -0.87
CA THR A 35 1.81 14.06 -1.05
C THR A 35 1.73 15.52 -1.47
N VAL A 36 0.85 15.88 -2.41
CA VAL A 36 0.64 17.29 -2.82
C VAL A 36 0.17 18.14 -1.65
N VAL A 37 -0.82 17.68 -0.88
CA VAL A 37 -1.34 18.42 0.29
C VAL A 37 -0.25 18.62 1.35
N LEU A 38 0.50 17.57 1.68
CA LEU A 38 1.57 17.63 2.67
C LEU A 38 2.71 18.55 2.20
N LEU A 39 3.11 18.49 0.94
CA LEU A 39 4.12 19.38 0.37
C LEU A 39 3.66 20.83 0.39
N ALA A 40 2.39 21.12 0.07
CA ALA A 40 1.85 22.47 0.18
C ALA A 40 1.92 22.99 1.63
N GLN A 41 1.55 22.16 2.61
CA GLN A 41 1.66 22.48 4.03
C GLN A 41 3.10 22.77 4.46
N VAL A 42 4.08 22.01 3.95
CA VAL A 42 5.50 22.15 4.30
C VAL A 42 6.13 23.38 3.63
N ILE A 43 5.85 23.61 2.34
CA ILE A 43 6.52 24.65 1.54
C ILE A 43 5.91 26.04 1.80
N LEU A 44 4.59 26.16 1.99
CA LEU A 44 3.92 27.47 2.02
C LEU A 44 3.82 28.12 3.41
N GLY A 45 3.98 27.36 4.50
CA GLY A 45 3.73 27.84 5.87
C GLY A 45 4.93 28.39 6.64
N GLY A 46 6.02 28.79 5.98
CA GLY A 46 7.20 29.41 6.63
C GLY A 46 8.33 28.42 7.01
N PRO A 47 9.14 28.69 8.05
CA PRO A 47 10.19 27.79 8.51
C PRO A 47 9.65 26.46 9.06
N LEU A 48 10.29 25.34 8.75
CA LEU A 48 9.89 24.02 9.24
C LEU A 48 10.64 23.71 10.55
N GLY A 49 9.90 23.53 11.63
CA GLY A 49 10.41 23.10 12.94
C GLY A 49 9.47 22.09 13.59
N TYR A 50 9.85 21.58 14.77
CA TYR A 50 9.09 20.54 15.47
C TYR A 50 7.63 20.95 15.69
N ASP A 51 7.37 22.13 16.23
CA ASP A 51 6.01 22.58 16.59
C ASP A 51 5.10 22.67 15.37
N ARG A 52 5.64 23.14 14.24
CA ARG A 52 4.88 23.24 12.99
C ARG A 52 4.63 21.87 12.37
N TRP A 53 5.62 20.98 12.40
CA TRP A 53 5.42 19.62 11.94
C TRP A 53 4.35 18.91 12.78
N ALA A 54 4.45 19.00 14.10
CA ALA A 54 3.48 18.43 15.01
C ALA A 54 2.08 19.02 14.80
N SER A 55 1.96 20.34 14.60
CA SER A 55 0.66 21.00 14.41
C SER A 55 -0.06 20.58 13.11
N ILE A 56 0.69 20.34 12.03
CA ILE A 56 0.13 19.82 10.77
C ILE A 56 -0.60 18.50 11.03
N PHE A 57 0.06 17.56 11.73
CA PHE A 57 -0.48 16.22 11.98
C PHE A 57 -1.38 16.13 13.22
N ALA A 58 -1.40 17.14 14.09
CA ALA A 58 -2.30 17.20 15.24
C ALA A 58 -3.76 17.41 14.83
N ALA A 59 -4.01 18.09 13.71
CA ALA A 59 -5.36 18.35 13.21
C ALA A 59 -6.11 17.05 12.88
N GLN A 60 -7.33 16.91 13.40
CA GLN A 60 -8.10 15.65 13.28
C GLN A 60 -8.33 15.22 11.83
N TRP A 61 -8.60 16.16 10.93
CA TRP A 61 -8.77 15.85 9.51
C TRP A 61 -7.47 15.32 8.87
N MET A 62 -6.30 15.82 9.30
CA MET A 62 -5.00 15.35 8.83
C MET A 62 -4.70 13.96 9.40
N LYS A 63 -5.07 13.66 10.65
CA LYS A 63 -4.98 12.31 11.22
C LYS A 63 -5.80 11.31 10.42
N VAL A 64 -7.07 11.62 10.14
CA VAL A 64 -7.94 10.74 9.34
C VAL A 64 -7.38 10.56 7.92
N LEU A 65 -6.96 11.65 7.26
CA LEU A 65 -6.38 11.58 5.92
C LEU A 65 -5.10 10.73 5.90
N THR A 66 -4.20 10.95 6.85
CA THR A 66 -2.94 10.20 6.97
C THR A 66 -3.22 8.72 7.23
N PHE A 67 -4.20 8.38 8.07
CA PHE A 67 -4.62 7.01 8.30
C PHE A 67 -5.14 6.33 7.02
N VAL A 68 -6.03 7.00 6.28
CA VAL A 68 -6.54 6.49 4.99
C VAL A 68 -5.40 6.23 4.01
N VAL A 69 -4.42 7.13 3.96
CA VAL A 69 -3.25 7.00 3.09
C VAL A 69 -2.32 5.87 3.53
N ILE A 70 -2.14 5.66 4.84
CA ILE A 70 -1.40 4.50 5.36
C ILE A 70 -2.08 3.21 4.92
N VAL A 71 -3.40 3.09 5.08
CA VAL A 71 -4.15 1.90 4.62
C VAL A 71 -4.00 1.71 3.12
N ALA A 72 -4.10 2.80 2.34
CA ALA A 72 -3.90 2.76 0.90
C ALA A 72 -2.48 2.29 0.53
N MET A 73 -1.45 2.79 1.20
CA MET A 73 -0.05 2.42 0.98
C MET A 73 0.21 0.96 1.33
N LEU A 74 -0.34 0.45 2.43
CA LEU A 74 -0.23 -0.95 2.83
C LEU A 74 -0.85 -1.88 1.78
N TRP A 75 -2.04 -1.52 1.28
CA TRP A 75 -2.72 -2.27 0.23
C TRP A 75 -1.94 -2.23 -1.10
N HIS A 76 -1.45 -1.05 -1.48
CA HIS A 76 -0.64 -0.83 -2.67
C HIS A 76 0.66 -1.65 -2.63
N ALA A 77 1.36 -1.62 -1.50
CA ALA A 77 2.58 -2.39 -1.28
C ALA A 77 2.30 -3.89 -1.31
N TRP A 78 1.22 -4.36 -0.67
CA TRP A 78 0.84 -5.77 -0.68
C TRP A 78 0.68 -6.32 -2.11
N VAL A 79 -0.17 -5.68 -2.91
CA VAL A 79 -0.45 -6.14 -4.28
C VAL A 79 0.82 -6.07 -5.14
N GLY A 80 1.56 -4.95 -5.10
CA GLY A 80 2.77 -4.77 -5.91
C GLY A 80 3.87 -5.76 -5.56
N VAL A 81 4.16 -5.96 -4.27
CA VAL A 81 5.21 -6.88 -3.81
C VAL A 81 4.83 -8.33 -4.08
N ARG A 82 3.55 -8.70 -3.90
CA ARG A 82 3.05 -10.04 -4.25
C ARG A 82 3.29 -10.33 -5.73
N ASP A 83 2.99 -9.38 -6.62
CA ASP A 83 3.18 -9.53 -8.06
C ASP A 83 4.68 -9.68 -8.42
N ILE A 84 5.56 -8.89 -7.80
CA ILE A 84 7.02 -9.05 -7.91
C ILE A 84 7.46 -10.48 -7.50
N TRP A 85 6.97 -10.98 -6.37
CA TRP A 85 7.29 -12.34 -5.94
C TRP A 85 6.81 -13.41 -6.91
N MET A 86 5.61 -13.26 -7.47
CA MET A 86 5.07 -14.21 -8.44
C MET A 86 5.85 -14.19 -9.76
N ASP A 87 6.31 -13.02 -10.21
CA ASP A 87 7.01 -12.86 -11.48
C ASP A 87 8.47 -13.32 -11.41
N TYR A 88 9.18 -12.97 -10.33
CA TYR A 88 10.64 -13.13 -10.27
C TYR A 88 11.11 -14.30 -9.40
N VAL A 89 10.35 -14.71 -8.37
CA VAL A 89 10.78 -15.79 -7.47
C VAL A 89 10.18 -17.13 -7.93
N LYS A 90 11.02 -17.96 -8.56
CA LYS A 90 10.60 -19.25 -9.14
C LYS A 90 10.42 -20.36 -8.10
N PRO A 91 11.34 -20.58 -7.13
CA PRO A 91 11.18 -21.64 -6.14
C PRO A 91 9.98 -21.37 -5.22
N VAL A 92 9.03 -22.32 -5.18
CA VAL A 92 7.74 -22.13 -4.49
C VAL A 92 7.89 -21.90 -2.99
N ALA A 93 8.82 -22.61 -2.35
CA ALA A 93 9.07 -22.48 -0.90
C ALA A 93 9.57 -21.07 -0.55
N ILE A 94 10.51 -20.54 -1.34
CA ILE A 94 11.06 -19.20 -1.13
C ILE A 94 9.97 -18.15 -1.35
N ARG A 95 9.22 -18.27 -2.46
CA ARG A 95 8.14 -17.34 -2.77
C ARG A 95 7.08 -17.28 -1.67
N LEU A 96 6.66 -18.44 -1.15
CA LEU A 96 5.66 -18.50 -0.08
C LEU A 96 6.21 -17.87 1.22
N SER A 97 7.45 -18.18 1.60
CA SER A 97 8.09 -17.57 2.76
C SER A 97 8.17 -16.05 2.64
N LEU A 98 8.52 -15.53 1.46
CA LEU A 98 8.56 -14.09 1.20
C LEU A 98 7.16 -13.45 1.28
N GLN A 99 6.12 -14.11 0.75
CA GLN A 99 4.75 -13.61 0.88
C GLN A 99 4.30 -13.54 2.34
N VAL A 100 4.59 -14.58 3.14
CA VAL A 100 4.30 -14.58 4.59
C VAL A 100 5.05 -13.46 5.29
N PHE A 101 6.34 -13.31 5.00
CA PHE A 101 7.15 -12.22 5.53
C PHE A 101 6.56 -10.85 5.19
N THR A 102 6.16 -10.62 3.92
CA THR A 102 5.53 -9.37 3.51
C THR A 102 4.26 -9.07 4.30
N ILE A 103 3.38 -10.06 4.53
CA ILE A 103 2.15 -9.87 5.32
C ILE A 103 2.49 -9.48 6.76
N VAL A 104 3.40 -10.21 7.41
CA VAL A 104 3.81 -9.94 8.79
C VAL A 104 4.41 -8.55 8.91
N TRP A 105 5.30 -8.20 7.98
CA TRP A 105 5.95 -6.89 7.95
C TRP A 105 4.94 -5.75 7.79
N LEU A 106 4.05 -5.83 6.80
CA LEU A 106 3.03 -4.81 6.56
C LEU A 106 2.05 -4.68 7.74
N THR A 107 1.73 -5.78 8.41
CA THR A 107 0.89 -5.76 9.63
C THR A 107 1.60 -5.07 10.79
N ALA A 108 2.89 -5.34 10.98
CA ALA A 108 3.69 -4.64 11.99
C ALA A 108 3.80 -3.14 11.69
N CYS A 109 4.03 -2.76 10.43
CA CYS A 109 4.00 -1.36 10.00
C CYS A 109 2.65 -0.70 10.26
N ALA A 110 1.53 -1.40 10.03
CA ALA A 110 0.19 -0.90 10.31
C ALA A 110 0.00 -0.58 11.80
N GLY A 111 0.35 -1.53 12.67
CA GLY A 111 0.25 -1.34 14.12
C GLY A 111 1.11 -0.19 14.63
N TRP A 112 2.35 -0.11 14.15
CA TRP A 112 3.26 0.98 14.51
C TRP A 112 2.77 2.35 14.00
N ALA A 113 2.28 2.42 12.76
CA ALA A 113 1.78 3.67 12.19
C ALA A 113 0.54 4.21 12.94
N ILE A 114 -0.38 3.33 13.35
CA ILE A 114 -1.52 3.71 14.20
C ILE A 114 -1.03 4.22 15.55
N GLN A 115 -0.08 3.51 16.18
CA GLN A 115 0.49 3.93 17.45
C GLN A 115 1.13 5.32 17.37
N VAL A 116 1.89 5.61 16.32
CA VAL A 116 2.53 6.92 16.11
C VAL A 116 1.47 8.01 15.88
N LEU A 117 0.51 7.77 15.00
CA LEU A 117 -0.44 8.78 14.58
C LEU A 117 -1.44 9.18 15.68
N TRP A 118 -1.77 8.26 16.59
CA TRP A 118 -2.66 8.54 17.73
C TRP A 118 -1.96 8.92 19.03
N ARG A 119 -0.63 8.87 19.08
CA ARG A 119 0.15 9.39 20.22
C ARG A 119 0.51 10.87 20.10
N LEU A 120 0.30 11.44 18.90
CA LEU A 120 0.43 12.87 18.63
C LEU A 120 -0.74 13.66 19.21
#